data_AF-A0A6P4JR60-F1
#
_entry.id   AF-A0A6P4JR60-F1
#
_cell.length_a   1.000
_cell.length_b   1.000
_cell.length_c   1.000
_cell.angle_alpha   90.00
_cell.angle_beta   90.00
_cell.angle_gamma   90.00
#
_symmetry.space_group_name_H-M   'P 1'
#
loop_
_entity.id
_entity.type
_entity.pdbx_description
1 polymer ?
#
loop_
_entity_poly.entity_id
_entity_poly.type
_entity_poly.pdbx_seq_one_letter_code
_entity_poly.pdbx_strand_id
1 'polypeptide(L)'
;MCFQLRNVLVLLLLPAWALGRATAPDLDEDCELNAVDTMHDFCCDLHDESHQFSDCQVKWHEKIAYETDEEEQTYMFCTAECSFNNTEFLGKDRRSLVLHQVKEQLEMDLVNDADIELLYQTYIKCDKHALDLLPHKGVKKLARRLSKHGCHPYPGLVLECVANEMILHCPPKQFHQTAQCEATRNHLRQCMQYLKYKT
;
A
#
# COMPACT_ATOMS: atom_id res chain seq x y z
N MET A 1 -15.54 -81.42 -11.97
CA MET A 1 -16.05 -80.13 -12.48
C MET A 1 -16.71 -79.39 -11.34
N CYS A 2 -16.08 -78.35 -10.80
CA CYS A 2 -16.68 -77.38 -9.88
C CYS A 2 -15.70 -76.20 -9.78
N PHE A 3 -16.00 -75.06 -10.43
CA PHE A 3 -15.36 -73.80 -10.10
C PHE A 3 -16.46 -72.83 -9.67
N GLN A 4 -16.32 -72.39 -8.42
CA GLN A 4 -17.23 -71.49 -7.74
C GLN A 4 -16.66 -70.07 -7.68
N LEU A 5 -17.58 -69.12 -7.88
CA LEU A 5 -17.75 -67.81 -7.25
C LEU A 5 -16.85 -66.59 -7.57
N ARG A 6 -17.60 -65.56 -7.99
CA ARG A 6 -17.69 -64.17 -7.48
C ARG A 6 -16.73 -63.09 -7.99
N ASN A 7 -17.34 -62.12 -8.68
CA ASN A 7 -17.40 -60.68 -8.38
C ASN A 7 -16.15 -60.04 -7.76
N VAL A 8 -15.65 -58.96 -8.39
CA VAL A 8 -15.90 -57.56 -7.97
C VAL A 8 -15.24 -56.62 -8.99
N LEU A 9 -16.06 -55.76 -9.59
CA LEU A 9 -15.68 -54.62 -10.41
C LEU A 9 -15.65 -53.40 -9.47
N VAL A 10 -14.48 -52.79 -9.22
CA VAL A 10 -14.39 -51.47 -8.56
C VAL A 10 -13.25 -50.65 -9.19
N LEU A 11 -13.69 -49.60 -9.89
CA LEU A 11 -13.09 -48.29 -10.17
C LEU A 11 -11.61 -48.07 -9.76
N LEU A 12 -10.74 -47.97 -10.77
CA LEU A 12 -9.47 -47.26 -10.67
C LEU A 12 -9.76 -45.74 -10.70
N LEU A 13 -9.66 -45.11 -9.52
CA LEU A 13 -9.65 -43.67 -9.37
C LEU A 13 -8.36 -43.10 -9.96
N LEU A 14 -8.50 -42.31 -11.03
CA LEU A 14 -7.44 -41.45 -11.56
C LEU A 14 -7.08 -40.40 -10.49
N PRO A 15 -5.78 -40.21 -10.16
CA PRO A 15 -5.39 -39.06 -9.37
C PRO A 15 -5.56 -37.82 -10.26
N ALA A 16 -6.63 -37.07 -10.01
CA ALA A 16 -6.79 -35.72 -10.54
C ALA A 16 -5.61 -34.88 -10.05
N TRP A 17 -4.69 -34.58 -10.96
CA TRP A 17 -3.70 -33.53 -10.77
C TRP A 17 -4.45 -32.20 -10.68
N ALA A 18 -4.86 -31.83 -9.47
CA ALA A 18 -5.20 -30.47 -9.16
C ALA A 18 -3.89 -29.67 -9.14
N LEU A 19 -3.40 -29.30 -10.33
CA LEU A 19 -2.61 -28.07 -10.44
C LEU A 19 -3.56 -26.95 -10.04
N GLY A 20 -3.52 -26.58 -8.76
CA GLY A 20 -3.99 -25.28 -8.34
C GLY A 20 -3.22 -24.25 -9.15
N ARG A 21 -3.86 -23.69 -10.18
CA ARG A 21 -3.46 -22.39 -10.70
C ARG A 21 -3.61 -21.44 -9.52
N ALA A 22 -2.50 -21.03 -8.93
CA ALA A 22 -2.43 -19.75 -8.26
C ALA A 22 -2.81 -18.72 -9.33
N THR A 23 -4.08 -18.35 -9.40
CA THR A 23 -4.52 -17.19 -10.15
C THR A 23 -3.86 -16.01 -9.45
N ALA A 24 -2.87 -15.41 -10.11
CA ALA A 24 -2.39 -14.09 -9.72
C ALA A 24 -3.64 -13.20 -9.54
N PRO A 25 -3.74 -12.41 -8.46
CA PRO A 25 -4.86 -11.49 -8.31
C PRO A 25 -4.98 -10.65 -9.58
N ASP A 26 -6.17 -10.61 -10.18
CA ASP A 26 -6.43 -9.84 -11.39
C ASP A 26 -6.11 -8.37 -11.10
N LEU A 27 -5.06 -7.84 -11.72
CA LEU A 27 -4.69 -6.44 -11.60
C LEU A 27 -5.81 -5.57 -12.20
N ASP A 28 -6.25 -4.57 -11.44
CA ASP A 28 -7.24 -3.59 -11.87
C ASP A 28 -6.67 -2.16 -11.86
N GLU A 29 -7.50 -1.17 -12.21
CA GLU A 29 -7.12 0.25 -12.21
C GLU A 29 -6.83 0.82 -10.82
N ASP A 30 -7.32 0.16 -9.77
CA ASP A 30 -7.12 0.54 -8.39
C ASP A 30 -5.99 -0.30 -7.76
N CYS A 31 -5.20 -1.04 -8.55
CA CYS A 31 -4.18 -1.96 -8.02
C CYS A 31 -3.09 -1.26 -7.21
N GLU A 32 -2.84 0.04 -7.44
CA GLU A 32 -1.90 0.83 -6.62
C GLU A 32 -2.54 1.37 -5.34
N LEU A 33 -3.87 1.46 -5.30
CA LEU A 33 -4.65 1.90 -4.14
C LEU A 33 -5.02 0.74 -3.22
N ASN A 34 -5.07 -0.47 -3.80
CA ASN A 34 -5.38 -1.73 -3.14
C ASN A 34 -4.15 -2.65 -3.08
N ALA A 35 -2.96 -2.13 -3.41
CA ALA A 35 -1.73 -2.88 -3.29
C ALA A 35 -1.59 -3.34 -1.84
N VAL A 36 -1.23 -4.62 -1.65
CA VAL A 36 -1.05 -5.32 -0.38
C VAL A 36 -0.58 -4.34 0.70
N ASP A 37 -1.53 -3.88 1.52
CA ASP A 37 -1.38 -3.01 2.67
C ASP A 37 -0.06 -2.23 2.79
N THR A 38 0.29 -1.46 1.74
CA THR A 38 1.70 -1.04 1.57
C THR A 38 2.13 0.00 2.59
N MET A 39 1.17 0.72 3.17
CA MET A 39 1.38 1.64 4.29
C MET A 39 1.83 0.91 5.58
N HIS A 40 1.62 -0.40 5.69
CA HIS A 40 2.09 -1.24 6.79
C HIS A 40 3.30 -2.12 6.42
N ASP A 41 3.64 -2.24 5.13
CA ASP A 41 4.77 -3.06 4.67
C ASP A 41 6.11 -2.28 4.80
N PHE A 42 6.76 -2.44 5.96
CA PHE A 42 8.09 -1.91 6.27
C PHE A 42 9.22 -2.69 5.56
N CYS A 43 9.14 -2.81 4.23
CA CYS A 43 10.15 -3.51 3.45
C CYS A 43 11.42 -2.67 3.18
N CYS A 44 11.42 -1.40 3.57
CA CYS A 44 12.54 -0.49 3.43
C CYS A 44 12.75 0.29 4.73
N ASP A 45 13.97 0.29 5.27
CA ASP A 45 14.32 1.02 6.50
C ASP A 45 14.15 2.56 6.37
N LEU A 46 14.05 3.09 5.14
CA LEU A 46 13.76 4.51 4.88
C LEU A 46 12.29 4.89 5.05
N HIS A 47 11.41 3.89 5.10
CA HIS A 47 9.99 4.08 5.30
C HIS A 47 9.61 3.42 6.63
N ASP A 48 10.17 3.94 7.72
CA ASP A 48 9.80 3.53 9.08
C ASP A 48 8.65 4.40 9.60
N GLU A 49 7.91 3.85 10.56
CA GLU A 49 6.76 4.53 11.16
C GLU A 49 7.24 5.70 12.03
N SER A 50 6.80 6.93 11.70
CA SER A 50 7.11 8.07 12.54
C SER A 50 6.29 8.04 13.84
N HIS A 51 6.82 8.60 14.93
CA HIS A 51 6.07 8.70 16.20
C HIS A 51 4.71 9.41 16.03
N GLN A 52 4.64 10.42 15.16
CA GLN A 52 3.40 11.11 14.84
C GLN A 52 2.40 10.21 14.11
N PHE A 53 2.86 9.19 13.39
CA PHE A 53 2.00 8.17 12.80
C PHE A 53 1.39 7.27 13.86
N SER A 54 2.20 6.73 14.78
CA SER A 54 1.72 5.90 15.89
C SER A 54 0.73 6.64 16.80
N ASP A 55 1.00 7.91 17.12
CA ASP A 55 0.07 8.73 17.92
C ASP A 55 -1.28 8.92 17.22
N CYS A 56 -1.26 9.07 15.89
CA CYS A 56 -2.46 9.21 15.09
C CYS A 56 -3.20 7.88 14.91
N GLN A 57 -2.50 6.76 14.82
CA GLN A 57 -3.09 5.43 14.84
C GLN A 57 -3.95 5.24 16.09
N VAL A 58 -3.39 5.51 17.28
CA VAL A 58 -4.12 5.42 18.56
C VAL A 58 -5.38 6.30 18.54
N LYS A 59 -5.28 7.52 18.02
CA LYS A 59 -6.42 8.47 17.94
C LYS A 59 -7.55 7.99 17.02
N TRP A 60 -7.24 7.21 15.99
CA TRP A 60 -8.22 6.71 15.02
C TRP A 60 -8.73 5.30 15.34
N HIS A 61 -7.97 4.54 16.12
CA HIS A 61 -8.28 3.17 16.50
C HIS A 61 -9.66 3.04 17.18
N GLU A 62 -10.04 4.02 18.00
CA GLU A 62 -11.35 4.03 18.67
C GLU A 62 -12.51 4.54 17.78
N LYS A 63 -12.21 5.04 16.58
CA LYS A 63 -13.18 5.74 15.71
C LYS A 63 -13.54 4.97 14.45
N ILE A 64 -12.70 4.02 14.05
CA ILE A 64 -12.86 3.20 12.85
C ILE A 64 -12.51 1.77 13.26
N ALA A 65 -13.40 0.81 12.99
CA ALA A 65 -13.27 -0.57 13.48
C ALA A 65 -12.25 -1.43 12.69
N TYR A 66 -11.84 -0.97 11.48
CA TYR A 66 -10.86 -1.62 10.60
C TYR A 66 -11.08 -3.15 10.40
N GLU A 67 -12.33 -3.63 10.42
CA GLU A 67 -12.67 -5.06 10.29
C GLU A 67 -12.70 -5.52 8.83
N THR A 68 -12.72 -4.57 7.89
CA THR A 68 -12.76 -4.79 6.45
C THR A 68 -11.67 -3.96 5.77
N ASP A 69 -11.19 -4.41 4.60
CA ASP A 69 -10.19 -3.68 3.81
C ASP A 69 -10.61 -2.22 3.52
N GLU A 70 -11.91 -1.97 3.31
CA GLU A 70 -12.40 -0.60 3.09
C GLU A 70 -12.30 0.27 4.36
N GLU A 71 -12.52 -0.32 5.54
CA GLU A 71 -12.40 0.36 6.83
C GLU A 71 -10.94 0.55 7.22
N GLU A 72 -10.09 -0.44 6.99
CA GLU A 72 -8.64 -0.36 7.16
C GLU A 72 -8.04 0.74 6.27
N GLN A 73 -8.39 0.77 4.98
CA GLN A 73 -7.98 1.85 4.08
C GLN A 73 -8.48 3.22 4.57
N THR A 74 -9.71 3.28 5.10
CA THR A 74 -10.25 4.52 5.68
C THR A 74 -9.47 4.95 6.92
N TYR A 75 -9.14 3.99 7.80
CA TYR A 75 -8.33 4.18 8.99
C TYR A 75 -6.94 4.71 8.63
N MET A 76 -6.22 4.05 7.72
CA MET A 76 -4.87 4.43 7.33
C MET A 76 -4.79 5.81 6.66
N PHE A 77 -5.76 6.14 5.80
CA PHE A 77 -5.80 7.46 5.16
C PHE A 77 -6.11 8.58 6.16
N CYS A 78 -6.99 8.33 7.14
CA CYS A 78 -7.26 9.27 8.21
C CYS A 78 -6.06 9.43 9.17
N THR A 79 -5.33 8.33 9.44
CA THR A 79 -4.07 8.36 10.20
C THR A 79 -3.03 9.21 9.48
N ALA A 80 -2.82 8.99 8.18
CA ALA A 80 -1.89 9.78 7.37
C ALA A 80 -2.18 11.28 7.42
N GLU A 81 -3.45 11.68 7.26
CA GLU A 81 -3.83 13.08 7.37
C GLU A 81 -3.59 13.64 8.78
N CYS A 82 -3.86 12.87 9.83
CA CYS A 82 -3.56 13.29 11.19
C CYS A 82 -2.06 13.54 11.37
N SER A 83 -1.21 12.63 10.88
CA SER A 83 0.25 12.75 10.98
C SER A 83 0.77 13.96 10.23
N PHE A 84 0.29 14.18 9.00
CA PHE A 84 0.71 15.32 8.18
C PHE A 84 0.24 16.67 8.75
N ASN A 85 -0.89 16.69 9.45
CA ASN A 85 -1.31 17.89 10.19
C ASN A 85 -0.41 18.14 11.41
N ASN A 86 -0.01 17.09 12.13
CA ASN A 86 0.87 17.21 13.30
C ASN A 86 2.30 17.64 12.94
N THR A 87 2.75 17.39 11.71
CA THR A 87 4.06 17.79 11.19
C THR A 87 4.00 19.06 10.33
N GLU A 88 2.83 19.70 10.21
CA GLU A 88 2.61 20.87 9.34
C GLU A 88 2.96 20.64 7.86
N PHE A 89 3.01 19.38 7.42
CA PHE A 89 3.28 19.02 6.02
C PHE A 89 2.14 19.40 5.10
N LEU A 90 0.91 19.52 5.61
CA LEU A 90 -0.27 19.68 4.76
C LEU A 90 -0.56 21.15 4.46
N GLY A 91 -0.65 21.49 3.17
CA GLY A 91 -1.14 22.80 2.73
C GLY A 91 -2.60 23.05 3.16
N LYS A 92 -2.99 24.33 3.25
CA LYS A 92 -4.29 24.76 3.83
C LYS A 92 -5.53 24.11 3.20
N ASP A 93 -5.45 23.73 1.93
CA ASP A 93 -6.57 23.15 1.17
C ASP A 93 -6.49 21.63 1.02
N ARG A 94 -5.48 20.98 1.61
CA ARG A 94 -5.22 19.53 1.51
C ARG A 94 -4.99 19.09 0.06
N ARG A 95 -4.31 19.93 -0.74
CA ARG A 95 -3.97 19.65 -2.15
C ARG A 95 -2.51 19.96 -2.49
N SER A 96 -1.68 20.08 -1.48
CA SER A 96 -0.25 20.29 -1.62
C SER A 96 0.47 19.94 -0.32
N LEU A 97 1.73 19.58 -0.43
CA LEU A 97 2.67 19.52 0.68
C LEU A 97 3.38 20.87 0.88
N VAL A 98 3.66 21.17 2.13
CA VAL A 98 4.58 22.22 2.55
C VAL A 98 5.99 21.64 2.48
N LEU A 99 6.56 21.57 1.26
CA LEU A 99 7.79 20.80 1.00
C LEU A 99 9.01 21.22 1.83
N HIS A 100 9.10 22.46 2.31
CA HIS A 100 10.20 22.83 3.20
C HIS A 100 10.07 22.17 4.58
N GLN A 101 8.86 22.04 5.14
CA GLN A 101 8.63 21.31 6.39
C GLN A 101 8.96 19.83 6.23
N VAL A 102 8.59 19.23 5.10
CA VAL A 102 8.96 17.85 4.76
C VAL A 102 10.49 17.68 4.78
N LYS A 103 11.21 18.59 4.12
CA LYS A 103 12.67 18.53 4.07
C LYS A 103 13.31 18.71 5.43
N GLU A 104 12.85 19.69 6.22
CA GLU A 104 13.36 19.94 7.58
C GLU A 104 13.16 18.71 8.48
N GLN A 105 12.00 18.05 8.41
CA GLN A 105 11.76 16.83 9.18
C GLN A 105 12.66 15.67 8.72
N LEU A 106 12.86 15.48 7.41
CA LEU A 106 13.78 14.45 6.89
C LEU A 106 15.23 14.69 7.35
N GLU A 107 15.68 15.95 7.37
CA GLU A 107 17.00 16.33 7.87
C GLU A 107 17.16 16.14 9.39
N MET A 108 16.05 16.13 10.15
CA MET A 108 16.05 15.79 11.57
C MET A 108 16.07 14.28 11.83
N ASP A 109 15.33 13.51 11.03
CA ASP A 109 15.13 12.08 11.26
C ASP A 109 16.25 11.21 10.67
N LEU A 110 16.92 11.68 9.62
CA LEU A 110 17.90 10.92 8.87
C LEU A 110 19.30 11.51 8.98
N VAL A 111 20.30 10.62 9.03
CA VAL A 111 21.70 11.01 9.18
C VAL A 111 22.41 11.12 7.83
N ASN A 112 21.86 10.52 6.77
CA ASN A 112 22.50 10.40 5.46
C ASN A 112 21.85 11.31 4.42
N ASP A 113 22.63 12.28 3.90
CA ASP A 113 22.20 13.23 2.87
C ASP A 113 21.62 12.56 1.61
N ALA A 114 22.14 11.39 1.22
CA ALA A 114 21.65 10.67 0.05
C ALA A 114 20.23 10.10 0.27
N ASP A 115 19.95 9.67 1.50
CA ASP A 115 18.65 9.13 1.88
C ASP A 115 17.62 10.27 2.05
N ILE A 116 18.06 11.40 2.62
CA ILE A 116 17.27 12.64 2.69
C ILE A 116 16.87 13.09 1.28
N GLU A 117 17.83 13.20 0.35
CA GLU A 117 17.54 13.63 -1.02
C GLU A 117 16.62 12.64 -1.74
N LEU A 118 16.83 11.33 -1.58
CA LEU A 118 15.96 10.30 -2.16
C LEU A 118 14.51 10.45 -1.69
N LEU A 119 14.28 10.52 -0.38
CA LEU A 119 12.94 10.67 0.17
C LEU A 119 12.32 12.02 -0.19
N TYR A 120 13.10 13.11 -0.17
CA TYR A 120 12.61 14.43 -0.55
C TYR A 120 12.11 14.46 -2.01
N GLN A 121 12.88 13.90 -2.94
CA GLN A 121 12.44 13.77 -4.35
C GLN A 121 11.22 12.86 -4.48
N THR A 122 11.13 11.82 -3.65
CA THR A 122 9.96 10.93 -3.59
C THR A 122 8.71 11.70 -3.16
N TYR A 123 8.78 12.50 -2.10
CA TYR A 123 7.66 13.35 -1.67
C TYR A 123 7.24 14.35 -2.76
N ILE A 124 8.18 14.97 -3.49
CA ILE A 124 7.85 15.86 -4.63
C ILE A 124 7.11 15.10 -5.74
N LYS A 125 7.52 13.87 -6.03
CA LYS A 125 6.86 13.02 -7.02
C LYS A 125 5.45 12.66 -6.55
N CYS A 126 5.31 12.26 -5.30
CA CYS A 126 4.05 11.80 -4.71
C CYS A 126 3.03 12.92 -4.46
N ASP A 127 3.49 14.14 -4.17
CA ASP A 127 2.66 15.37 -4.13
C ASP A 127 1.89 15.55 -5.45
N LYS A 128 2.59 15.40 -6.58
CA LYS A 128 2.00 15.49 -7.92
C LYS A 128 1.11 14.30 -8.24
N HIS A 129 1.60 13.07 -8.00
CA HIS A 129 0.85 11.84 -8.29
C HIS A 129 -0.49 11.80 -7.54
N ALA A 130 -0.49 12.18 -6.26
CA ALA A 130 -1.71 12.25 -5.45
C ALA A 130 -2.77 13.20 -6.05
N LEU A 131 -2.35 14.34 -6.60
CA LEU A 131 -3.26 15.29 -7.28
C LEU A 131 -3.87 14.69 -8.55
N ASP A 132 -3.06 14.00 -9.34
CA ASP A 132 -3.48 13.35 -10.58
C ASP A 132 -4.47 12.19 -10.32
N LEU A 133 -4.40 11.57 -9.13
CA LEU A 133 -5.31 10.52 -8.70
C LEU A 133 -6.64 11.01 -8.11
N LEU A 134 -6.75 12.25 -7.60
CA LEU A 134 -8.01 12.80 -7.09
C LEU A 134 -9.23 12.63 -8.01
N PRO A 135 -9.13 12.81 -9.36
CA PRO A 135 -10.26 12.58 -10.25
C PRO A 135 -10.60 11.09 -10.49
N HIS A 136 -9.74 10.14 -10.09
CA HIS A 136 -9.93 8.71 -10.31
C HIS A 136 -11.21 8.18 -9.66
N LYS A 137 -11.85 7.18 -10.28
CA LYS A 137 -13.11 6.60 -9.81
C LYS A 137 -12.97 5.99 -8.41
N GLY A 138 -11.93 5.16 -8.20
CA GLY A 138 -11.67 4.52 -6.90
C GLY A 138 -11.44 5.56 -5.81
N VAL A 139 -10.60 6.57 -6.09
CA VAL A 139 -10.34 7.68 -5.16
C VAL A 139 -11.59 8.49 -4.84
N LYS A 140 -12.48 8.75 -5.81
CA LYS A 140 -13.78 9.39 -5.54
C LYS A 140 -14.69 8.56 -4.62
N LYS A 141 -14.65 7.23 -4.72
CA LYS A 141 -15.38 6.34 -3.80
C LYS A 141 -14.78 6.41 -2.40
N LEU A 142 -13.44 6.33 -2.29
CA LEU A 142 -12.71 6.47 -1.05
C LEU A 142 -12.96 7.83 -0.38
N ALA A 143 -12.91 8.93 -1.13
CA ALA A 143 -13.16 10.28 -0.62
C ALA A 143 -14.54 10.41 0.06
N ARG A 144 -15.58 9.74 -0.47
CA ARG A 144 -16.91 9.73 0.17
C ARG A 144 -16.89 9.01 1.51
N ARG A 145 -16.14 7.91 1.65
CA ARG A 145 -15.99 7.20 2.93
C ARG A 145 -15.24 8.08 3.93
N LEU A 146 -14.09 8.62 3.53
CA LEU A 146 -13.25 9.51 4.35
C LEU A 146 -14.00 10.75 4.84
N SER A 147 -14.87 11.34 4.00
CA SER A 147 -15.63 12.53 4.36
C SER A 147 -16.53 12.35 5.59
N LYS A 148 -16.97 11.12 5.89
CA LYS A 148 -17.75 10.81 7.09
C LYS A 148 -16.96 11.01 8.38
N HIS A 149 -15.63 10.95 8.28
CA HIS A 149 -14.68 11.15 9.37
C HIS A 149 -13.99 12.52 9.30
N GLY A 150 -14.35 13.37 8.33
CA GLY A 150 -13.71 14.68 8.12
C GLY A 150 -12.34 14.62 7.47
N CYS A 151 -11.93 13.43 6.99
CA CYS A 151 -10.65 13.23 6.31
C CYS A 151 -10.77 13.48 4.80
N HIS A 152 -9.64 13.79 4.17
CA HIS A 152 -9.45 14.03 2.75
C HIS A 152 -8.51 12.95 2.19
N PRO A 153 -8.69 12.46 0.95
CA PRO A 153 -7.86 11.38 0.41
C PRO A 153 -6.40 11.78 0.16
N TYR A 154 -6.15 13.06 -0.10
CA TYR A 154 -4.84 13.55 -0.56
C TYR A 154 -3.65 13.12 0.32
N PRO A 155 -3.65 13.32 1.66
CA PRO A 155 -2.50 12.95 2.49
C PRO A 155 -2.22 11.45 2.48
N GLY A 156 -3.28 10.63 2.49
CA GLY A 156 -3.15 9.17 2.37
C GLY A 156 -2.60 8.75 1.01
N LEU A 157 -3.04 9.39 -0.09
CA LEU A 157 -2.49 9.13 -1.43
C LEU A 157 -0.99 9.48 -1.51
N VAL A 158 -0.57 10.58 -0.88
CA VAL A 158 0.85 10.93 -0.81
C VAL A 158 1.62 9.85 -0.06
N LEU A 159 1.17 9.45 1.14
CA LEU A 159 1.87 8.48 1.96
C LEU A 159 1.92 7.09 1.30
N GLU A 160 0.81 6.61 0.74
CA GLU A 160 0.74 5.38 -0.06
C GLU A 160 1.74 5.42 -1.22
N CYS A 161 1.82 6.54 -1.95
CA CYS A 161 2.79 6.71 -3.02
C CYS A 161 4.24 6.64 -2.49
N VAL A 162 4.54 7.28 -1.36
CA VAL A 162 5.89 7.24 -0.76
C VAL A 162 6.25 5.81 -0.35
N ALA A 163 5.32 5.09 0.29
CA ALA A 163 5.49 3.68 0.65
C ALA A 163 5.75 2.82 -0.59
N ASN A 164 4.94 2.97 -1.64
CA ASN A 164 5.09 2.27 -2.91
C ASN A 164 6.44 2.55 -3.57
N GLU A 165 6.86 3.82 -3.62
CA GLU A 165 8.15 4.22 -4.16
C GLU A 165 9.31 3.61 -3.37
N MET A 166 9.22 3.58 -2.04
CA MET A 166 10.22 2.94 -1.20
C MET A 166 10.24 1.43 -1.41
N ILE A 167 9.10 0.74 -1.51
CA ILE A 167 9.07 -0.68 -1.85
C ILE A 167 9.75 -0.94 -3.21
N LEU A 168 9.49 -0.11 -4.24
CA LEU A 168 10.04 -0.29 -5.59
C LEU A 168 11.52 0.05 -5.70
N HIS A 169 11.96 1.11 -5.02
CA HIS A 169 13.22 1.80 -5.27
C HIS A 169 14.15 1.85 -4.05
N CYS A 170 13.79 1.21 -2.93
CA CYS A 170 14.63 1.13 -1.74
C CYS A 170 16.07 0.69 -2.09
N PRO A 171 17.09 1.41 -1.59
CA PRO A 171 18.47 1.01 -1.75
C PRO A 171 18.71 -0.44 -1.29
N PRO A 172 19.53 -1.26 -1.99
CA PRO A 172 19.68 -2.68 -1.67
C PRO A 172 20.12 -3.00 -0.23
N LYS A 173 20.83 -2.07 0.43
CA LYS A 173 21.28 -2.22 1.82
C LYS A 173 20.18 -1.98 2.87
N GLN A 174 19.12 -1.28 2.48
CA GLN A 174 18.01 -0.86 3.35
C GLN A 174 16.74 -1.66 3.06
N PHE A 175 16.74 -2.45 1.98
CA PHE A 175 15.63 -3.29 1.62
C PHE A 175 15.71 -4.65 2.31
N HIS A 176 14.61 -5.05 2.93
CA HIS A 176 14.49 -6.32 3.62
C HIS A 176 14.34 -7.45 2.59
N GLN A 177 15.28 -8.40 2.57
CA GLN A 177 15.31 -9.52 1.62
C GLN A 177 14.45 -10.70 2.05
N THR A 178 13.25 -10.42 2.58
CA THR A 178 12.29 -11.47 2.94
C THR A 178 11.45 -11.87 1.72
N ALA A 179 10.95 -13.11 1.71
CA ALA A 179 10.07 -13.58 0.65
C ALA A 179 8.80 -12.73 0.51
N GLN A 180 8.29 -12.19 1.62
CA GLN A 180 7.15 -11.27 1.63
C GLN A 180 7.50 -9.97 0.90
N CYS A 181 8.61 -9.32 1.27
CA CYS A 181 9.00 -8.05 0.66
C CYS A 181 9.32 -8.19 -0.83
N GLU A 182 9.93 -9.30 -1.24
CA GLU A 182 10.12 -9.59 -2.67
C GLU A 182 8.79 -9.79 -3.40
N ALA A 183 7.82 -10.49 -2.78
CA ALA A 183 6.49 -10.68 -3.35
C ALA A 183 5.73 -9.34 -3.49
N THR A 184 5.71 -8.50 -2.44
CA THR A 184 5.09 -7.17 -2.46
C THR A 184 5.71 -6.30 -3.57
N ARG A 185 7.05 -6.21 -3.62
CA ARG A 185 7.76 -5.46 -4.67
C ARG A 185 7.44 -5.98 -6.07
N ASN A 186 7.36 -7.29 -6.26
CA ASN A 186 7.04 -7.87 -7.56
C ASN A 186 5.59 -7.61 -7.97
N HIS A 187 4.64 -7.70 -7.04
CA HIS A 187 3.24 -7.36 -7.29
C HIS A 187 3.11 -5.89 -7.70
N LEU A 188 3.73 -4.98 -6.95
CA LEU A 188 3.69 -3.55 -7.25
C LEU A 188 4.34 -3.23 -8.61
N ARG A 189 5.45 -3.89 -8.97
CA ARG A 189 6.03 -3.78 -10.33
C ARG A 189 5.05 -4.18 -11.42
N GLN A 190 4.31 -5.26 -11.22
CA GLN A 190 3.31 -5.72 -12.18
C GLN A 190 2.15 -4.72 -12.28
N CYS A 191 1.68 -4.18 -11.15
CA CYS A 191 0.67 -3.12 -11.13
C CYS A 191 1.13 -1.87 -11.89
N MET A 192 2.34 -1.36 -11.62
CA MET A 192 2.89 -0.18 -12.32
C MET A 192 3.03 -0.41 -13.83
N GLN A 193 3.40 -1.62 -14.25
CA GLN A 193 3.42 -1.99 -15.66
C GLN A 193 2.02 -2.01 -16.26
N TYR A 194 1.05 -2.61 -15.56
CA TYR A 194 -0.34 -2.66 -15.99
C TYR A 194 -0.92 -1.26 -16.20
N LEU A 195 -0.79 -0.37 -15.21
CA LEU A 195 -1.31 0.99 -15.28
C LEU A 195 -0.70 1.79 -16.45
N LYS A 196 0.60 1.63 -16.68
CA LYS A 196 1.32 2.30 -17.77
C LYS A 196 0.85 1.91 -19.18
N TYR A 197 0.44 0.67 -19.38
CA TYR A 197 0.05 0.16 -20.72
C TYR A 197 -1.47 0.05 -20.92
N LYS A 198 -2.27 0.31 -19.88
CA LYS A 198 -3.72 0.43 -19.99
C LYS A 198 -4.17 1.80 -20.52
N THR A 199 -3.38 2.84 -20.25
CA THR A 199 -3.61 4.21 -20.74
C THR A 199 -3.25 4.35 -22.21
#